data_AF-A0A4Y1RDC7-F1
#
_entry.id   AF-A0A4Y1RDC7-F1
#
_cell.length_a   1.000
_cell.length_b   1.000
_cell.length_c   1.000
_cell.angle_alpha   90.00
_cell.angle_beta   90.00
_cell.angle_gamma   90.00
#
_symmetry.space_group_name_H-M   'P 1'
#
loop_
_entity.id
_entity.type
_entity.pdbx_description
1 polymer ?
#
loop_
_entity_poly.entity_id
_entity_poly.type
_entity_poly.pdbx_seq_one_letter_code
_entity_poly.pdbx_strand_id
1 'polypeptide(L)'
;FLPQAATTVLRLEGAAEGNTAALFEVSKQKIKKMFNNVDLSVSSYDTAWVAMVPSPNSLKDPFFPECLNWLLGNQHHDGSWGPHNFHPLLKKDALLSTLACILALNHGALVKNKLTTVCLLLLLRLHFIESNLASATDEEQQSPVGFDIIFPSMIESAMNLI
;
A
#
# COMPACT_ATOMS: atom_id res chain seq x y z
N PHE A 1 -22.39 64.27 -27.49
CA PHE A 1 -23.11 63.17 -26.81
C PHE A 1 -22.44 61.84 -27.18
N LEU A 2 -21.74 61.22 -26.21
CA LEU A 2 -21.23 59.83 -26.25
C LEU A 2 -22.40 58.84 -26.08
N PRO A 3 -22.33 57.57 -26.57
CA PRO A 3 -21.78 56.42 -25.79
C PRO A 3 -21.00 55.37 -26.64
N GLN A 4 -19.89 54.77 -26.21
CA GLN A 4 -19.65 53.71 -25.19
C GLN A 4 -19.57 52.29 -25.81
N ALA A 5 -18.36 51.88 -26.22
CA ALA A 5 -18.05 50.52 -26.71
C ALA A 5 -16.67 49.99 -26.25
N ALA A 6 -16.14 50.45 -25.12
CA ALA A 6 -14.77 50.11 -24.68
C ALA A 6 -14.67 49.40 -23.31
N THR A 7 -15.78 48.97 -22.70
CA THR A 7 -15.75 48.53 -21.27
C THR A 7 -15.79 47.00 -21.07
N THR A 8 -15.98 46.19 -22.11
CA THR A 8 -16.21 44.74 -21.92
C THR A 8 -14.93 43.89 -21.94
N VAL A 9 -13.81 44.39 -22.46
CA VAL A 9 -12.59 43.57 -22.65
C VAL A 9 -11.71 43.50 -21.39
N LEU A 10 -11.69 44.52 -20.52
CA LEU A 10 -10.79 44.58 -19.35
C LEU A 10 -11.28 43.82 -18.10
N ARG A 11 -12.46 43.18 -18.15
CA ARG A 11 -13.09 42.61 -16.93
C ARG A 11 -12.88 41.10 -16.76
N LEU A 12 -12.31 40.42 -17.75
CA LEU A 12 -12.10 38.96 -17.72
C LEU A 12 -10.66 38.55 -17.34
N GLU A 13 -9.66 39.40 -17.54
CA GLU A 13 -8.25 39.08 -17.22
C GLU A 13 -7.95 39.17 -15.72
N GLY A 14 -8.47 40.19 -15.02
CA GLY A 14 -8.17 40.40 -13.59
C GLY A 14 -8.78 39.38 -12.62
N ALA A 15 -9.83 38.65 -13.03
CA ALA A 15 -10.47 37.62 -12.21
C ALA A 15 -9.71 36.28 -12.26
N ALA A 16 -9.07 35.98 -13.39
CA ALA A 16 -8.25 34.79 -13.55
C ALA A 16 -6.94 34.93 -12.77
N GLU A 17 -6.25 36.07 -12.88
CA GLU A 17 -4.96 36.33 -12.20
C GLU A 17 -5.06 36.31 -10.67
N GLY A 18 -6.14 36.88 -10.11
CA GLY A 18 -6.38 36.88 -8.66
C GLY A 18 -6.58 35.46 -8.10
N ASN A 19 -7.15 34.56 -8.88
CA ASN A 19 -7.39 33.17 -8.47
C ASN A 19 -6.10 32.33 -8.53
N THR A 20 -5.24 32.57 -9.52
CA THR A 20 -3.93 31.90 -9.65
C THR A 20 -2.97 32.31 -8.55
N ALA A 21 -2.93 33.59 -8.18
CA ALA A 21 -2.08 34.08 -7.10
C ALA A 21 -2.49 33.48 -5.74
N ALA A 22 -3.81 33.39 -5.48
CA ALA A 22 -4.33 32.74 -4.28
C ALA A 22 -3.98 31.24 -4.24
N LEU A 23 -4.15 30.52 -5.35
CA LEU A 23 -3.75 29.11 -5.49
C LEU A 23 -2.25 28.89 -5.26
N PHE A 24 -1.43 29.81 -5.76
CA PHE A 24 0.02 29.75 -5.58
C PHE A 24 0.41 29.89 -4.11
N GLU A 25 -0.14 30.87 -3.39
CA GLU A 25 0.15 31.06 -1.96
C GLU A 25 -0.37 29.89 -1.11
N VAL A 26 -1.54 29.32 -1.44
CA VAL A 26 -2.03 28.08 -0.79
C VAL A 26 -1.07 26.92 -1.03
N SER A 27 -0.59 26.74 -2.26
CA SER A 27 0.36 25.68 -2.62
C SER A 27 1.70 25.84 -1.90
N LYS A 28 2.21 27.07 -1.83
CA LYS A 28 3.44 27.42 -1.11
C LYS A 28 3.33 27.14 0.38
N GLN A 29 2.20 27.47 1.00
CA GLN A 29 1.94 27.12 2.40
C GLN A 29 1.85 25.60 2.61
N LYS A 30 1.22 24.87 1.69
CA LYS A 30 1.15 23.40 1.75
C LYS A 30 2.55 22.77 1.67
N ILE A 31 3.37 23.20 0.72
CA ILE A 31 4.76 22.76 0.56
C ILE A 31 5.57 23.06 1.83
N LYS A 32 5.44 24.27 2.39
CA LYS A 32 6.11 24.64 3.64
C LYS A 32 5.74 23.73 4.81
N LYS A 33 4.47 23.30 4.90
CA LYS A 33 4.02 22.34 5.92
C LYS A 33 4.61 20.94 5.70
N MET A 34 4.76 20.49 4.45
CA MET A 34 5.35 19.18 4.12
C MET A 34 6.81 19.06 4.54
N PHE A 35 7.57 20.16 4.60
CA PHE A 35 8.94 20.13 5.13
C PHE A 35 9.01 19.83 6.63
N ASN A 36 7.96 20.13 7.38
CA ASN A 36 7.94 19.89 8.83
C ASN A 36 7.34 18.52 9.18
N ASN A 37 6.54 17.93 8.29
CA ASN A 37 5.87 16.66 8.50
C ASN A 37 6.06 15.78 7.26
N VAL A 38 7.00 14.83 7.34
CA VAL A 38 7.16 13.81 6.30
C VAL A 38 6.09 12.76 6.53
N ASP A 39 5.10 12.72 5.63
CA ASP A 39 4.06 11.71 5.61
C ASP A 39 4.49 10.58 4.67
N LEU A 40 4.81 9.41 5.23
CA LEU A 40 5.18 8.22 4.48
C LEU A 40 4.04 7.21 4.55
N SER A 41 3.70 6.62 3.41
CA SER A 41 2.76 5.50 3.38
C SER A 41 3.34 4.29 4.12
N VAL A 42 2.48 3.57 4.82
CA VAL A 42 2.85 2.31 5.47
C VAL A 42 3.12 1.24 4.42
N SER A 43 4.28 0.60 4.51
CA SER A 43 4.63 -0.57 3.69
C SER A 43 4.01 -1.82 4.29
N SER A 44 3.11 -2.46 3.54
CA SER A 44 2.47 -3.71 3.98
C SER A 44 3.49 -4.84 4.09
N TYR A 45 4.44 -4.91 3.15
CA TYR A 45 5.54 -5.88 3.15
C TYR A 45 6.39 -5.77 4.42
N ASP A 46 6.89 -4.58 4.73
CA ASP A 46 7.77 -4.38 5.90
C ASP A 46 7.00 -4.60 7.22
N THR A 47 5.75 -4.14 7.27
CA THR A 47 4.87 -4.35 8.43
C THR A 47 4.62 -5.84 8.68
N ALA A 48 4.51 -6.65 7.63
CA ALA A 48 4.37 -8.10 7.76
C ALA A 48 5.62 -8.76 8.34
N TRP A 49 6.81 -8.35 7.92
CA TRP A 49 8.06 -8.82 8.52
C TRP A 49 8.17 -8.46 10.00
N VAL A 50 7.83 -7.22 10.37
CA VAL A 50 7.84 -6.78 11.77
C VAL A 50 6.82 -7.56 12.61
N ALA A 51 5.65 -7.89 12.05
CA ALA A 51 4.62 -8.67 12.73
C ALA A 51 5.06 -10.10 13.08
N MET A 52 6.07 -10.64 12.39
CA MET A 52 6.61 -11.99 12.65
C MET A 52 7.72 -12.02 13.71
N VAL A 53 8.19 -10.87 14.19
CA VAL A 53 9.25 -10.81 15.22
C VAL A 53 8.71 -11.39 16.55
N PRO A 54 9.30 -12.48 17.07
CA PRO A 54 8.83 -13.09 18.31
C PRO A 54 9.22 -12.26 19.54
N SER A 55 8.40 -12.36 20.59
CA SER A 55 8.72 -11.76 21.88
C SER A 55 9.93 -12.47 22.51
N PRO A 56 10.86 -11.73 23.16
CA PRO A 56 11.96 -12.33 23.92
C PRO A 56 11.51 -13.31 25.00
N ASN A 57 10.28 -13.12 25.50
CA ASN A 57 9.70 -13.92 26.57
C ASN A 57 8.83 -15.09 26.07
N SER A 58 8.51 -15.12 24.78
CA SER A 58 7.58 -16.09 24.20
C SER A 58 7.73 -16.14 22.68
N LEU A 59 8.12 -17.31 22.14
CA LEU A 59 8.15 -17.55 20.70
C LEU A 59 6.76 -17.53 20.05
N LYS A 60 5.71 -17.54 20.86
CA LYS A 60 4.32 -17.56 20.44
C LYS A 60 3.82 -16.12 20.24
N ASP A 61 4.19 -15.20 21.11
CA ASP A 61 3.63 -13.86 21.07
C ASP A 61 4.45 -12.95 20.14
N PRO A 62 3.81 -12.20 19.23
CA PRO A 62 4.52 -11.19 18.46
C PRO A 62 5.02 -10.09 19.39
N PHE A 63 6.24 -9.62 19.17
CA PHE A 63 6.78 -8.49 19.91
C PHE A 63 6.06 -7.17 19.58
N PHE A 64 5.53 -7.06 18.35
CA PHE A 64 4.78 -5.90 17.85
C PHE A 64 3.36 -6.31 17.42
N PRO A 65 2.42 -6.49 18.36
CA PRO A 65 1.06 -6.91 18.06
C PRO A 65 0.27 -5.90 17.21
N GLU A 66 0.65 -4.63 17.25
CA GLU A 66 0.04 -3.55 16.46
C GLU A 66 0.24 -3.77 14.95
N CYS A 67 1.39 -4.30 14.54
CA CYS A 67 1.66 -4.64 13.14
C CYS A 67 0.69 -5.71 12.65
N LEU A 68 0.47 -6.76 13.45
CA LEU A 68 -0.48 -7.84 13.11
C LEU A 68 -1.93 -7.32 13.01
N ASN A 69 -2.33 -6.44 13.92
CA ASN A 69 -3.64 -5.80 13.87
C ASN A 69 -3.79 -4.89 12.65
N TRP A 70 -2.73 -4.16 12.28
CA TRP A 70 -2.72 -3.33 11.09
C TRP A 70 -2.92 -4.18 9.83
N LEU A 71 -2.22 -5.31 9.70
CA LEU A 71 -2.42 -6.23 8.57
C LEU A 71 -3.89 -6.64 8.45
N LEU A 72 -4.49 -7.13 9.54
CA LEU A 72 -5.89 -7.57 9.58
C LEU A 72 -6.88 -6.47 9.18
N GLY A 73 -6.58 -5.21 9.49
CA GLY A 73 -7.44 -4.06 9.20
C GLY A 73 -7.24 -3.41 7.83
N ASN A 74 -6.16 -3.74 7.11
CA ASN A 74 -5.76 -3.05 5.86
C ASN A 74 -5.74 -3.96 4.63
N GLN A 75 -6.41 -5.12 4.69
CA GLN A 75 -6.60 -5.96 3.51
C GLN A 75 -7.51 -5.27 2.49
N HIS A 76 -7.12 -5.27 1.21
CA HIS A 76 -7.97 -4.78 0.13
C HIS A 76 -9.15 -5.72 -0.16
N HIS A 77 -10.18 -5.19 -0.84
CA HIS A 77 -11.38 -5.95 -1.19
C HIS A 77 -11.12 -7.15 -2.11
N ASP A 78 -10.08 -7.08 -2.95
CA ASP A 78 -9.65 -8.17 -3.83
C ASP A 78 -8.78 -9.21 -3.10
N GLY A 79 -8.50 -8.99 -1.82
CA GLY A 79 -7.68 -9.87 -0.99
C GLY A 79 -6.21 -9.49 -0.89
N SER A 80 -5.75 -8.49 -1.64
CA SER A 80 -4.34 -8.07 -1.69
C SER A 80 -3.92 -7.16 -0.54
N TRP A 81 -2.60 -6.99 -0.43
CA TRP A 81 -1.94 -5.89 0.27
C TRP A 81 -0.95 -5.18 -0.65
N GLY A 82 -0.68 -3.92 -0.34
CA GLY A 82 0.26 -3.06 -1.05
C GLY A 82 -0.33 -1.65 -1.23
N PRO A 83 0.34 -0.76 -1.98
CA PRO A 83 -0.12 0.60 -2.20
C PRO A 83 -1.55 0.68 -2.76
N HIS A 84 -2.40 1.51 -2.13
CA HIS A 84 -3.75 1.79 -2.62
C HIS A 84 -3.71 2.42 -4.03
N ASN A 85 -4.67 2.04 -4.88
CA ASN A 85 -4.74 2.47 -6.29
C ASN A 85 -3.49 2.10 -7.09
N PHE A 86 -3.11 0.81 -7.05
CA PHE A 86 -1.98 0.30 -7.81
C PHE A 86 -2.04 0.78 -9.26
N HIS A 87 -0.95 1.42 -9.69
CA HIS A 87 -0.68 1.51 -11.11
C HIS A 87 -0.62 0.07 -11.66
N PRO A 88 -1.21 -0.24 -12.83
CA PRO A 88 -1.25 -1.61 -13.38
C PRO A 88 0.13 -2.29 -13.57
N LEU A 89 1.21 -1.52 -13.48
CA LEU A 89 2.61 -1.98 -13.58
C LEU A 89 3.26 -2.33 -12.23
N LEU A 90 2.54 -2.20 -11.12
CA LEU A 90 3.05 -2.46 -9.76
C LEU A 90 2.52 -3.78 -9.17
N LYS A 91 2.12 -4.73 -10.02
CA LYS A 91 1.57 -6.00 -9.54
C LYS A 91 2.59 -6.85 -8.78
N LYS A 92 3.87 -6.76 -9.13
CA LYS A 92 4.95 -7.43 -8.39
C LYS A 92 5.01 -6.97 -6.93
N ASP A 93 4.81 -5.68 -6.67
CA ASP A 93 4.77 -5.15 -5.30
C ASP A 93 3.55 -5.66 -4.51
N ALA A 94 2.38 -5.71 -5.17
CA ALA A 94 1.17 -6.28 -4.59
C ALA A 94 1.32 -7.77 -4.27
N LEU A 95 1.91 -8.55 -5.19
CA LEU A 95 2.19 -9.98 -4.98
C LEU A 95 3.15 -10.19 -3.80
N LEU A 96 4.26 -9.43 -3.77
CA LEU A 96 5.27 -9.51 -2.71
C LEU A 96 4.67 -9.17 -1.35
N SER A 97 3.95 -8.05 -1.27
CA SER A 97 3.27 -7.59 -0.06
C SER A 97 2.21 -8.58 0.42
N THR A 98 1.37 -9.07 -0.49
CA THR A 98 0.29 -10.03 -0.16
C THR A 98 0.87 -11.33 0.38
N LEU A 99 1.92 -11.86 -0.23
CA LEU A 99 2.55 -13.09 0.22
C LEU A 99 3.20 -12.93 1.60
N ALA A 100 3.90 -11.83 1.86
CA ALA A 100 4.43 -11.52 3.18
C ALA A 100 3.33 -11.44 4.25
N CYS A 101 2.20 -10.80 3.93
CA CYS A 101 1.05 -10.70 4.83
C CYS A 101 0.42 -12.06 5.11
N ILE A 102 0.30 -12.94 4.10
CA ILE A 102 -0.16 -14.33 4.28
C ILE A 102 0.74 -15.07 5.28
N LEU A 103 2.06 -15.00 5.09
CA LEU A 103 3.04 -15.65 5.97
C LEU A 103 2.91 -15.15 7.41
N ALA A 104 2.84 -13.82 7.60
CA ALA A 104 2.71 -13.22 8.93
C ALA A 104 1.41 -13.61 9.65
N LEU A 105 0.29 -13.61 8.92
CA LEU A 105 -1.01 -13.99 9.47
C LEU A 105 -1.07 -15.48 9.80
N ASN A 106 -0.43 -16.34 8.99
CA ASN A 106 -0.36 -17.77 9.26
C ASN A 106 0.52 -18.08 10.49
N HIS A 107 1.68 -17.41 10.60
CA HIS A 107 2.55 -17.52 11.78
C HIS A 107 1.79 -17.16 13.06
N GLY A 108 1.05 -16.04 13.07
CA GLY A 108 0.22 -15.65 14.22
C GLY A 108 -0.97 -16.58 14.50
N ALA A 109 -1.54 -17.21 13.48
CA ALA A 109 -2.68 -18.12 13.59
C ALA A 109 -2.31 -19.48 14.18
N LEU A 110 -1.19 -20.05 13.73
CA LEU A 110 -0.64 -21.32 14.23
C LEU A 110 -0.41 -21.26 15.74
N VAL A 111 0.03 -20.09 16.23
CA VAL A 111 0.23 -19.87 17.65
C VAL A 111 -1.09 -19.82 18.43
N LYS A 112 -2.12 -19.13 17.90
CA LYS A 112 -3.36 -18.83 18.64
C LYS A 112 -4.45 -19.90 18.50
N ASN A 113 -4.19 -20.97 17.74
CA ASN A 113 -5.11 -22.10 17.49
C ASN A 113 -6.50 -21.66 16.95
N LYS A 114 -6.52 -20.61 16.11
CA LYS A 114 -7.74 -20.05 15.47
C LYS A 114 -7.81 -20.39 13.98
N LEU A 115 -7.62 -21.66 13.65
CA LEU A 115 -7.42 -22.13 12.28
C LEU A 115 -8.62 -21.82 11.35
N THR A 116 -9.85 -21.99 11.83
CA THR A 116 -11.06 -21.90 10.99
C THR A 116 -11.36 -20.49 10.45
N THR A 117 -11.18 -19.45 11.27
CA THR A 117 -11.36 -18.05 10.83
C THR A 117 -10.24 -17.61 9.87
N VAL A 118 -9.06 -18.21 10.00
CA VAL A 118 -7.88 -17.89 9.19
C VAL A 118 -7.96 -18.58 7.82
N CYS A 119 -8.50 -19.79 7.73
CA CYS A 119 -8.73 -20.47 6.45
C CYS A 119 -9.65 -19.69 5.50
N LEU A 120 -10.77 -19.14 6.00
CA LEU A 120 -11.68 -18.34 5.16
C LEU A 120 -11.02 -17.06 4.65
N LEU A 121 -10.19 -16.42 5.49
CA LEU A 121 -9.45 -15.23 5.10
C LEU A 121 -8.28 -15.53 4.16
N LEU A 122 -7.66 -16.72 4.26
CA LEU A 122 -6.60 -17.19 3.37
C LEU A 122 -7.10 -17.42 1.94
N LEU A 123 -8.32 -17.95 1.76
CA LEU A 123 -8.85 -18.28 0.43
C LEU A 123 -8.88 -17.09 -0.52
N LEU A 124 -9.34 -15.92 -0.05
CA LEU A 124 -9.38 -14.71 -0.87
C LEU A 124 -7.98 -14.21 -1.25
N ARG A 125 -7.01 -14.37 -0.35
CA ARG A 125 -5.61 -13.95 -0.55
C ARG A 125 -4.90 -14.84 -1.55
N LEU A 126 -5.10 -16.16 -1.41
CA LEU A 126 -4.55 -17.14 -2.33
C LEU A 126 -5.15 -16.98 -3.73
N HIS A 127 -6.45 -16.70 -3.80
CA HIS A 127 -7.10 -16.39 -5.08
C HIS A 127 -6.49 -15.16 -5.77
N PHE A 128 -6.15 -14.11 -5.01
CA PHE A 128 -5.45 -12.95 -5.57
C PHE A 128 -4.07 -13.33 -6.13
N ILE A 129 -3.27 -14.10 -5.38
CA ILE A 129 -1.95 -14.56 -5.81
C ILE A 129 -2.07 -15.38 -7.09
N GLU A 130 -2.97 -16.36 -7.12
CA GLU A 130 -3.20 -17.22 -8.28
C GLU A 130 -3.62 -16.40 -9.51
N SER A 131 -4.57 -15.48 -9.35
CA SER A 131 -5.11 -14.66 -10.42
C SER A 131 -4.10 -13.66 -11.01
N ASN A 132 -3.02 -13.36 -10.27
CA ASN A 132 -2.01 -12.38 -10.69
C ASN A 132 -0.61 -12.97 -10.86
N LEU A 133 -0.42 -14.28 -10.66
CA LEU A 133 0.91 -14.90 -10.65
C LEU A 133 1.67 -14.71 -11.97
N ALA A 134 0.97 -14.66 -13.10
CA ALA A 134 1.58 -14.40 -14.40
C ALA A 134 2.34 -13.06 -14.45
N SER A 135 1.93 -12.08 -13.64
CA SER A 135 2.61 -10.79 -13.53
C SER A 135 3.94 -10.86 -12.78
N ALA A 136 4.25 -11.96 -12.08
CA ALA A 136 5.54 -12.16 -11.44
C ALA A 136 6.68 -12.34 -12.45
N THR A 137 6.39 -12.94 -13.61
CA THR A 137 7.36 -13.18 -14.69
C THR A 137 7.23 -12.20 -15.85
N ASP A 138 6.29 -11.25 -15.77
CA ASP A 138 6.07 -10.24 -16.78
C ASP A 138 7.19 -9.16 -16.71
N GLU A 139 7.95 -9.02 -17.79
CA GLU A 139 9.05 -8.07 -17.90
C GLU A 139 8.56 -6.61 -17.98
N GLU A 140 7.31 -6.38 -18.39
CA GLU A 140 6.71 -5.04 -18.43
C GLU A 140 6.36 -4.53 -17.02
N GLN A 141 6.21 -5.44 -16.05
CA GLN A 141 5.95 -5.09 -14.66
C GLN A 141 7.21 -4.57 -13.97
N GLN A 142 7.04 -3.46 -13.23
CA GLN A 142 8.12 -2.89 -12.43
C GLN A 142 8.42 -3.81 -11.25
N SER A 143 9.69 -4.23 -11.13
CA SER A 143 10.15 -5.06 -10.03
C SER A 143 10.58 -4.19 -8.84
N PRO A 144 10.03 -4.42 -7.63
CA PRO A 144 10.63 -3.96 -6.40
C PRO A 144 12.07 -4.47 -6.26
N VAL A 145 12.88 -3.76 -5.47
CA VAL A 145 14.27 -4.16 -5.22
C VAL A 145 14.32 -5.56 -4.62
N GLY A 146 15.09 -6.45 -5.26
CA GLY A 146 15.28 -7.83 -4.78
C GLY A 146 14.10 -8.78 -5.03
N PHE A 147 13.07 -8.36 -5.76
CA PHE A 147 11.89 -9.19 -6.04
C PHE A 147 12.25 -10.59 -6.56
N ASP A 148 13.15 -10.68 -7.54
CA ASP A 148 13.54 -11.94 -8.19
C ASP A 148 14.29 -12.92 -7.27
N ILE A 149 14.73 -12.45 -6.09
CA ILE A 149 15.39 -13.27 -5.06
C ILE A 149 14.39 -13.59 -3.94
N ILE A 150 13.67 -12.57 -3.47
CA ILE A 150 12.81 -12.65 -2.30
C ILE A 150 11.53 -13.40 -2.61
N PHE A 151 10.87 -13.10 -3.73
CA PHE A 151 9.56 -13.66 -4.05
C PHE A 151 9.59 -15.19 -4.20
N PRO A 152 10.54 -15.81 -4.94
CA PRO A 152 10.64 -17.26 -5.00
C PRO A 152 10.86 -17.92 -3.63
N SER A 153 11.71 -17.33 -2.78
CA SER A 153 11.97 -17.85 -1.43
C SER A 153 10.74 -17.79 -0.52
N MET A 154 9.90 -16.75 -0.66
CA MET A 154 8.63 -16.67 0.07
C MET A 154 7.60 -17.69 -0.43
N ILE A 155 7.58 -18.01 -1.73
CA ILE A 155 6.73 -19.08 -2.27
C ILE A 155 7.14 -20.43 -1.67
N GLU A 156 8.44 -20.73 -1.65
CA GLU A 156 8.97 -21.95 -1.01
C GLU A 156 8.58 -22.02 0.48
N SER A 157 8.73 -20.91 1.20
CA SER A 157 8.32 -20.81 2.60
C SER A 157 6.81 -21.05 2.79
N ALA A 158 5.98 -20.52 1.89
CA ALA A 158 4.53 -20.71 1.92
C ALA A 158 4.13 -22.16 1.64
N MET A 159 4.83 -22.85 0.72
CA MET A 159 4.59 -24.27 0.42
C MET A 159 4.93 -25.18 1.62
N ASN A 160 5.92 -24.81 2.43
CA ASN A 160 6.28 -25.57 3.64
C ASN A 160 5.29 -25.39 4.81
N LEU A 161 4.29 -24.52 4.67
CA LEU A 161 3.26 -24.26 5.69
C LEU A 161 1.96 -25.07 5.45
N ILE A 162 1.82 -25.72 4.30
CA ILE A 162 0.68 -26.56 3.89
C ILE A 162 1.05 -28.03 4.12
#